data_AF-A0A9P4WH50-F1
#
_entry.id   AF-A0A9P4WH50-F1
#
_cell.length_a   1.000
_cell.length_b   1.000
_cell.length_c   1.000
_cell.angle_alpha   90.00
_cell.angle_beta   90.00
_cell.angle_gamma   90.00
#
_symmetry.space_group_name_H-M   'P 1'
#
loop_
_entity.id
_entity.type
_entity.pdbx_description
1 polymer ?
#
loop_
_entity_poly.entity_id
_entity_poly.type
_entity_poly.pdbx_seq_one_letter_code
_entity_poly.pdbx_strand_id
1 'polypeptide(L)'
;MKPEWTELREQPDIIDLPDDSVQTVSDYIRWLYSDILPIKLYNAGKEPREKAAKDAEKVFVLLAEAYVFGEKIVDTKYKNVVIRTVLAAIESSGWFLGLSSVHIIYNGTPSTSPLRRLVADTVACHSYDDSEVENGWMDDFDGYPREALLDAMKATVKARLRPEHDMQSCIDSYLEKEQEEREQRGRTTT
;
A
#
# COMPACT_ATOMS: atom_id res chain seq x y z
N MET A 1 -1.63 19.08 28.31
CA MET A 1 -0.55 18.32 28.98
C MET A 1 -0.74 18.46 30.49
N LYS A 2 -0.36 17.44 31.27
CA LYS A 2 -0.34 17.59 32.72
C LYS A 2 0.95 18.34 33.13
N PRO A 3 0.89 19.27 34.10
CA PRO A 3 2.03 20.12 34.48
C PRO A 3 3.27 19.33 34.92
N GLU A 4 3.05 18.17 35.54
CA GLU A 4 4.06 17.20 35.97
C GLU A 4 4.96 16.65 34.84
N TRP A 5 4.61 16.84 33.56
CA TRP A 5 5.40 16.38 32.38
C TRP A 5 6.25 17.49 31.76
N THR A 6 5.95 18.75 32.10
CA THR A 6 6.57 19.96 31.54
C THR A 6 7.64 20.54 32.46
N GLU A 7 7.45 20.47 33.79
CA GLU A 7 8.37 21.07 34.77
C GLU A 7 9.78 20.44 34.80
N LEU A 8 9.96 19.24 34.23
CA LEU A 8 11.24 18.53 34.17
C LEU A 8 12.05 18.83 32.89
N ARG A 9 11.50 19.59 31.93
CA ARG A 9 12.19 19.94 30.68
C ARG A 9 12.86 21.29 30.81
N GLU A 10 14.07 21.42 30.24
CA GLU A 10 14.75 22.72 30.14
C GLU A 10 13.94 23.74 29.34
N GLN A 11 13.11 23.28 28.40
CA GLN A 11 12.23 24.09 27.56
C GLN A 11 10.81 23.48 27.52
N PRO A 12 9.94 23.79 28.49
CA PRO A 12 8.61 23.17 28.62
C PRO A 12 7.67 23.50 27.45
N ASP A 13 7.90 24.63 26.78
CA ASP A 13 7.06 25.12 25.67
C ASP A 13 7.53 24.62 24.30
N ILE A 14 8.58 23.79 24.24
CA ILE A 14 9.16 23.26 23.00
C ILE A 14 8.98 21.75 22.94
N ILE A 15 8.44 21.29 21.81
CA ILE A 15 8.24 19.88 21.50
C ILE A 15 9.14 19.54 20.31
N ASP A 16 10.17 18.73 20.55
CA ASP A 16 11.05 18.22 19.51
C ASP A 16 10.40 17.04 18.77
N LEU A 17 10.32 17.15 17.44
CA LEU A 17 9.78 16.13 16.54
C LEU A 17 10.79 15.82 15.42
N PRO A 18 11.98 15.27 15.75
CA PRO A 18 13.08 15.13 14.79
C PRO A 18 12.82 14.12 13.67
N ASP A 19 11.93 13.16 13.90
CA ASP A 19 11.62 12.09 12.94
C ASP A 19 10.49 12.47 11.96
N ASP A 20 9.83 13.61 12.19
CA ASP A 20 8.67 14.03 11.42
C ASP A 20 9.03 15.16 10.45
N SER A 21 8.47 15.10 9.23
CA SER A 21 8.69 16.17 8.27
C SER A 21 7.99 17.46 8.72
N VAL A 22 8.59 18.62 8.41
CA VAL A 22 7.98 19.94 8.69
C VAL A 22 6.60 20.06 8.04
N GLN A 23 6.43 19.46 6.85
CA GLN A 23 5.16 19.46 6.13
C GLN A 23 4.07 18.70 6.89
N THR A 24 4.37 17.49 7.39
CA THR A 24 3.42 16.66 8.14
C THR A 24 2.94 17.36 9.42
N VAL A 25 3.86 17.98 10.16
CA VAL A 25 3.52 18.73 11.38
C VAL A 25 2.69 19.98 11.05
N SER A 26 3.07 20.72 10.00
CA SER A 26 2.34 21.90 9.54
C SER A 26 0.90 21.55 9.11
N ASP A 27 0.72 20.46 8.38
CA ASP A 27 -0.58 20.01 7.92
C ASP A 27 -1.49 19.56 9.07
N TYR A 28 -0.92 18.89 10.07
CA TYR A 28 -1.63 18.56 11.29
C TYR A 28 -2.06 19.81 12.08
N ILE A 29 -1.18 20.80 12.24
CA ILE A 29 -1.53 22.07 12.89
C ILE A 29 -2.68 22.75 12.14
N ARG A 30 -2.62 22.80 10.81
CA ARG A 30 -3.70 23.38 10.00
C ARG A 30 -5.00 22.62 10.21
N TRP A 31 -4.96 21.29 10.24
CA TRP A 31 -6.12 20.47 10.55
C TRP A 31 -6.69 20.79 11.94
N LEU A 32 -5.86 20.91 12.97
CA LEU A 32 -6.32 21.24 14.34
C LEU A 32 -7.13 22.52 14.42
N TYR A 33 -6.75 23.54 13.65
CA TYR A 33 -7.42 24.84 13.68
C TYR A 33 -8.58 24.98 12.69
N SER A 34 -8.63 24.15 11.65
CA SER A 34 -9.61 24.31 10.57
C SER A 34 -10.56 23.12 10.38
N ASP A 35 -10.26 21.98 11.01
CA ASP A 35 -10.85 20.66 10.69
C ASP A 35 -10.73 20.27 9.20
N ILE A 36 -9.83 20.92 8.45
CA ILE A 36 -9.57 20.67 7.02
C ILE A 36 -8.17 20.10 6.88
N LEU A 37 -8.07 18.92 6.26
CA LEU A 37 -6.79 18.33 5.88
C LEU A 37 -6.27 19.01 4.62
N PRO A 38 -5.13 19.73 4.66
CA PRO A 38 -4.66 20.56 3.54
C PRO A 38 -3.93 19.76 2.44
N ILE A 39 -4.35 18.52 2.19
CA ILE A 39 -3.76 17.66 1.16
C ILE A 39 -4.61 17.76 -0.11
N LYS A 40 -4.00 18.24 -1.20
CA LYS A 40 -4.67 18.35 -2.49
C LYS A 40 -4.68 16.98 -3.17
N LEU A 41 -5.88 16.48 -3.47
CA LEU A 41 -6.05 15.23 -4.19
C LEU A 41 -5.59 15.34 -5.64
N TYR A 42 -5.00 14.26 -6.14
CA TYR A 42 -4.76 14.07 -7.56
C TYR A 42 -6.06 13.66 -8.24
N ASN A 43 -6.40 14.34 -9.33
CA ASN A 43 -7.54 13.99 -10.17
C ASN A 43 -7.02 13.33 -11.44
N ALA A 44 -7.65 12.23 -11.85
CA ALA A 44 -7.31 11.56 -13.10
C ALA A 44 -7.34 12.55 -14.27
N GLY A 45 -6.19 12.71 -14.92
CA GLY A 45 -6.00 13.59 -16.06
C GLY A 45 -5.80 12.84 -17.37
N LYS A 46 -5.46 13.57 -18.43
CA LYS A 46 -5.01 13.00 -19.72
C LYS A 46 -3.49 12.78 -19.78
N GLU A 47 -2.84 12.78 -18.63
CA GLU A 47 -1.40 12.58 -18.51
C GLU A 47 -1.02 11.14 -18.85
N PRO A 48 0.22 10.87 -19.29
CA PRO A 48 0.72 9.51 -19.45
C PRO A 48 0.56 8.70 -18.16
N ARG A 49 0.21 7.40 -18.28
CA ARG A 49 -0.07 6.50 -17.15
C ARG A 49 1.02 6.50 -16.08
N GLU A 50 2.28 6.40 -16.50
CA GLU A 50 3.44 6.43 -15.58
C GLU A 50 3.50 7.73 -14.76
N LYS A 51 3.29 8.88 -15.41
CA LYS A 51 3.28 10.17 -14.72
C LYS A 51 2.08 10.28 -13.77
N ALA A 52 0.91 9.79 -14.18
CA ALA A 52 -0.28 9.74 -13.34
C ALA A 52 -0.05 8.87 -12.09
N ALA A 53 0.56 7.70 -12.25
CA ALA A 53 0.91 6.81 -11.15
C ALA A 53 1.87 7.50 -10.15
N LYS A 54 2.96 8.11 -10.65
CA LYS A 54 3.93 8.83 -9.81
C LYS A 54 3.31 10.02 -9.08
N ASP A 55 2.43 10.77 -9.74
CA ASP A 55 1.78 11.94 -9.12
C ASP A 55 0.70 11.54 -8.12
N ALA A 56 -0.04 10.46 -8.37
CA ALA A 56 -0.96 9.87 -7.39
C ALA A 56 -0.21 9.33 -6.16
N GLU A 57 0.90 8.63 -6.36
CA GLU A 57 1.70 8.08 -5.27
C GLU A 57 2.27 9.15 -4.33
N LYS A 58 2.64 10.34 -4.85
CA LYS A 58 3.03 11.47 -3.99
C LYS A 58 1.92 11.88 -3.02
N VAL A 59 0.67 11.84 -3.46
CA VAL A 59 -0.49 12.13 -2.59
C VAL A 59 -0.65 11.04 -1.54
N PHE A 60 -0.52 9.76 -1.93
CA PHE A 60 -0.60 8.65 -0.98
C PHE A 60 0.54 8.64 0.03
N VAL A 61 1.75 9.06 -0.35
CA VAL A 61 2.88 9.25 0.58
C VAL A 61 2.54 10.29 1.65
N LEU A 62 2.02 11.46 1.25
CA LEU A 62 1.60 12.49 2.21
C LEU A 62 0.49 11.98 3.16
N LEU A 63 -0.45 11.20 2.64
CA LEU A 63 -1.52 10.60 3.45
C LEU A 63 -1.00 9.51 4.39
N ALA A 64 -0.02 8.71 3.95
CA ALA A 64 0.63 7.70 4.79
C ALA A 64 1.40 8.36 5.94
N GLU A 65 2.20 9.39 5.66
CA GLU A 65 2.92 10.16 6.68
C GLU A 65 1.96 10.84 7.66
N ALA A 66 0.88 11.44 7.16
CA ALA A 66 -0.16 12.03 8.00
C ALA A 66 -0.80 10.98 8.93
N TYR A 67 -1.10 9.78 8.44
CA TYR A 67 -1.68 8.73 9.27
C TYR A 67 -0.69 8.24 10.34
N VAL A 68 0.56 7.99 9.97
CA VAL A 68 1.63 7.57 10.90
C VAL A 68 1.86 8.62 11.97
N PHE A 69 1.86 9.90 11.59
CA PHE A 69 1.92 10.99 12.55
C PHE A 69 0.72 10.94 13.51
N GLY A 70 -0.50 10.77 12.98
CA GLY A 70 -1.71 10.57 13.78
C GLY A 70 -1.65 9.39 14.76
N GLU A 71 -0.94 8.31 14.43
CA GLU A 71 -0.67 7.20 15.35
C GLU A 71 0.26 7.67 16.49
N LYS A 72 1.34 8.39 16.18
CA LYS A 72 2.31 8.92 17.15
C LYS A 72 1.67 9.85 18.18
N ILE A 73 0.78 10.74 17.74
CA ILE A 73 0.08 11.70 18.61
C ILE A 73 -1.25 11.17 19.18
N VAL A 74 -1.63 9.94 18.81
CA VAL A 74 -2.83 9.25 19.30
C VAL A 74 -4.15 9.99 18.98
N ASP A 75 -4.19 10.73 17.86
CA ASP A 75 -5.39 11.46 17.45
C ASP A 75 -6.29 10.59 16.54
N THR A 76 -7.34 10.04 17.15
CA THR A 76 -8.29 9.17 16.43
C THR A 76 -9.15 9.94 15.43
N LYS A 77 -9.50 11.21 15.70
CA LYS A 77 -10.33 12.01 14.78
C LYS A 77 -9.52 12.31 13.53
N TYR A 78 -8.27 12.70 13.70
CA TYR A 78 -7.33 12.95 12.60
C TYR A 78 -7.13 11.70 11.73
N LYS A 79 -6.79 10.56 12.35
CA LYS A 79 -6.60 9.29 11.64
C LYS A 79 -7.83 8.87 10.83
N ASN A 80 -9.03 9.04 11.39
CA ASN A 80 -10.28 8.75 10.67
C ASN A 80 -10.51 9.68 9.48
N VAL A 81 -10.16 10.97 9.60
CA VAL A 81 -10.20 11.91 8.48
C VAL A 81 -9.21 11.50 7.40
N VAL A 82 -7.97 11.15 7.76
CA VAL A 82 -6.95 10.70 6.80
C VAL A 82 -7.41 9.45 6.05
N ILE A 83 -7.99 8.44 6.72
CA ILE A 83 -8.57 7.25 6.05
C ILE A 83 -9.65 7.64 5.04
N ARG A 84 -10.56 8.55 5.40
CA ARG A 84 -11.59 9.04 4.47
C ARG A 84 -10.97 9.76 3.28
N THR A 85 -9.91 10.52 3.50
CA THR A 85 -9.16 11.19 2.43
C THR A 85 -8.43 10.20 1.53
N VAL A 86 -7.88 9.10 2.08
CA VAL A 86 -7.31 8.00 1.27
C VAL A 86 -8.36 7.41 0.34
N LEU A 87 -9.56 7.09 0.84
CA LEU A 87 -10.66 6.57 0.02
C LEU A 87 -11.07 7.57 -1.08
N ALA A 88 -11.18 8.86 -0.73
CA ALA A 88 -11.48 9.90 -1.71
C ALA A 88 -10.37 10.06 -2.76
N ALA A 89 -9.09 9.90 -2.38
CA ALA A 89 -7.96 9.93 -3.28
C ALA A 89 -7.97 8.75 -4.26
N ILE A 90 -8.34 7.55 -3.79
CA ILE A 90 -8.53 6.38 -4.64
C ILE A 90 -9.63 6.65 -5.66
N GLU A 91 -10.78 7.15 -5.20
CA GLU A 91 -11.93 7.46 -6.07
C GLU A 91 -11.59 8.54 -7.11
N SER A 92 -10.86 9.60 -6.72
CA SER A 92 -10.54 10.72 -7.63
C SER A 92 -9.45 10.40 -8.64
N SER A 93 -8.50 9.54 -8.26
CA SER A 93 -7.32 9.22 -9.09
C SER A 93 -7.49 7.97 -9.93
N GLY A 94 -8.30 6.99 -9.47
CA GLY A 94 -8.32 5.63 -10.01
C GLY A 94 -7.06 4.81 -9.67
N TRP A 95 -6.18 5.35 -8.83
CA TRP A 95 -4.95 4.72 -8.36
C TRP A 95 -5.10 4.32 -6.89
N PHE A 96 -4.20 3.44 -6.46
CA PHE A 96 -4.18 2.90 -5.11
C PHE A 96 -2.83 3.18 -4.46
N LEU A 97 -2.71 2.85 -3.17
CA LEU A 97 -1.46 3.03 -2.44
C LEU A 97 -0.36 2.18 -3.07
N GLY A 98 0.68 2.84 -3.57
CA GLY A 98 1.83 2.20 -4.18
C GLY A 98 2.92 1.82 -3.17
N LEU A 99 4.06 1.42 -3.71
CA LEU A 99 5.19 0.89 -2.95
C LEU A 99 5.65 1.80 -1.81
N SER A 100 5.80 3.11 -2.05
CA SER A 100 6.41 4.04 -1.09
C SER A 100 5.46 4.29 0.09
N SER A 101 4.20 4.59 -0.20
CA SER A 101 3.16 4.84 0.79
C SER A 101 2.87 3.60 1.64
N VAL A 102 2.82 2.41 1.03
CA VAL A 102 2.68 1.15 1.79
C VAL A 102 3.87 0.90 2.70
N HIS A 103 5.10 1.20 2.25
CA HIS A 103 6.29 1.05 3.09
C HIS A 103 6.23 1.95 4.34
N ILE A 104 5.81 3.22 4.16
CA ILE A 104 5.61 4.17 5.27
C ILE A 104 4.55 3.64 6.25
N ILE A 105 3.42 3.14 5.74
CA ILE A 105 2.32 2.62 6.58
C ILE A 105 2.78 1.42 7.40
N TYR A 106 3.45 0.44 6.77
CA TYR A 106 3.86 -0.78 7.46
C TYR A 106 5.05 -0.55 8.41
N ASN A 107 5.90 0.44 8.17
CA ASN A 107 6.95 0.77 9.13
C ASN A 107 6.43 1.63 10.30
N GLY A 108 5.45 2.50 10.05
CA GLY A 108 4.99 3.51 11.01
C GLY A 108 3.75 3.15 11.82
N THR A 109 3.14 1.98 11.60
CA THR A 109 1.89 1.60 12.29
C THR A 109 1.95 0.21 12.90
N PRO A 110 1.17 -0.12 13.95
CA PRO A 110 1.10 -1.48 14.49
C PRO A 110 0.34 -2.43 13.54
N SER A 111 0.52 -3.75 13.71
CA SER A 111 -0.18 -4.77 12.91
C SER A 111 -1.71 -4.74 13.02
N THR A 112 -2.26 -4.10 14.05
CA THR A 112 -3.71 -3.91 14.24
C THR A 112 -4.25 -2.65 13.56
N SER A 113 -3.40 -1.88 12.87
CA SER A 113 -3.74 -0.61 12.23
C SER A 113 -4.89 -0.74 11.23
N PRO A 114 -5.95 0.09 11.36
CA PRO A 114 -7.01 0.19 10.36
C PRO A 114 -6.51 0.53 8.95
N LEU A 115 -5.46 1.36 8.81
CA LEU A 115 -4.93 1.71 7.49
C LEU A 115 -4.21 0.52 6.82
N ARG A 116 -3.49 -0.31 7.58
CA ARG A 116 -2.92 -1.57 7.03
C ARG A 116 -4.02 -2.50 6.52
N ARG A 117 -5.12 -2.60 7.27
CA ARG A 117 -6.29 -3.39 6.85
C ARG A 117 -6.92 -2.85 5.56
N LEU A 118 -7.05 -1.52 5.44
CA LEU A 118 -7.54 -0.90 4.21
C LEU A 118 -6.65 -1.23 3.01
N VAL A 119 -5.32 -1.18 3.15
CA VAL A 119 -4.38 -1.59 2.09
C VAL A 119 -4.64 -3.03 1.66
N ALA A 120 -4.72 -3.96 2.62
CA ALA A 120 -4.97 -5.38 2.33
C ALA A 120 -6.34 -5.63 1.67
N ASP A 121 -7.41 -5.00 2.18
CA ASP A 121 -8.76 -5.13 1.64
C ASP A 121 -8.86 -4.52 0.23
N THR A 122 -8.10 -3.46 -0.05
CA THR A 122 -8.03 -2.84 -1.36
C THR A 122 -7.45 -3.81 -2.39
N VAL A 123 -6.32 -4.46 -2.07
CA VAL A 123 -5.74 -5.51 -2.92
C VAL A 123 -6.76 -6.62 -3.14
N ALA A 124 -7.36 -7.16 -2.06
CA ALA A 124 -8.30 -8.26 -2.14
C ALA A 124 -9.53 -7.99 -3.02
N CYS A 125 -10.00 -6.74 -3.06
CA CYS A 125 -11.20 -6.36 -3.81
C CYS A 125 -10.92 -5.87 -5.24
N HIS A 126 -9.71 -5.36 -5.53
CA HIS A 126 -9.44 -4.66 -6.79
C HIS A 126 -8.29 -5.26 -7.61
N SER A 127 -7.48 -6.16 -7.05
CA SER A 127 -6.40 -6.78 -7.82
C SER A 127 -6.96 -7.65 -8.94
N TYR A 128 -6.42 -7.49 -10.14
CA TYR A 128 -6.64 -8.36 -11.30
C TYR A 128 -5.30 -8.60 -11.99
N ASP A 129 -5.26 -9.57 -12.91
CA ASP A 129 -4.07 -9.80 -13.72
C ASP A 129 -3.85 -8.65 -14.69
N ASP A 130 -2.84 -7.82 -14.43
CA ASP A 130 -2.45 -6.69 -15.25
C ASP A 130 -1.04 -6.85 -15.84
N SER A 131 -0.57 -8.09 -16.03
CA SER A 131 0.75 -8.41 -16.59
C SER A 131 1.00 -7.81 -17.98
N GLU A 132 -0.07 -7.54 -18.74
CA GLU A 132 -0.02 -6.93 -20.08
C GLU A 132 -0.03 -5.39 -20.03
N VAL A 133 -0.11 -4.79 -18.84
CA VAL A 133 -0.21 -3.34 -18.64
C VAL A 133 1.07 -2.82 -18.00
N GLU A 134 1.77 -1.94 -18.70
CA GLU A 134 2.96 -1.29 -18.17
C GLU A 134 2.63 -0.37 -16.97
N ASN A 135 3.39 -0.49 -15.88
CA ASN A 135 3.09 0.13 -14.59
C ASN A 135 1.77 -0.41 -14.02
N GLY A 136 1.68 -1.74 -14.02
CA GLY A 136 0.66 -2.51 -13.33
C GLY A 136 1.03 -2.72 -11.87
N TRP A 137 0.13 -3.30 -11.10
CA TRP A 137 0.43 -3.66 -9.72
C TRP A 137 1.48 -4.76 -9.68
N MET A 138 1.43 -5.71 -10.63
CA MET A 138 2.40 -6.82 -10.73
C MET A 138 3.87 -6.34 -10.76
N ASP A 139 4.13 -5.15 -11.32
CA ASP A 139 5.49 -4.59 -11.43
C ASP A 139 6.10 -4.26 -10.05
N ASP A 140 5.27 -3.96 -9.05
CA ASP A 140 5.71 -3.50 -7.72
C ASP A 140 5.64 -4.61 -6.63
N PHE A 141 5.11 -5.80 -6.95
CA PHE A 141 4.84 -6.86 -5.96
C PHE A 141 6.08 -7.25 -5.13
N ASP A 142 7.23 -7.35 -5.80
CA ASP A 142 8.50 -7.75 -5.17
C ASP A 142 9.06 -6.67 -4.23
N GLY A 143 8.63 -5.42 -4.38
CA GLY A 143 9.07 -4.31 -3.54
C GLY A 143 8.32 -4.22 -2.21
N TYR A 144 7.09 -4.72 -2.13
CA TYR A 144 6.24 -4.48 -0.97
C TYR A 144 6.77 -5.16 0.30
N PRO A 145 6.52 -4.55 1.49
CA PRO A 145 6.81 -5.19 2.76
C PRO A 145 6.16 -6.58 2.84
N ARG A 146 6.92 -7.59 3.29
CA ARG A 146 6.42 -8.96 3.42
C ARG A 146 5.14 -9.07 4.23
N GLU A 147 4.99 -8.24 5.25
CA GLU A 147 3.76 -8.15 6.06
C GLU A 147 2.56 -7.69 5.24
N ALA A 148 2.75 -6.73 4.33
CA ALA A 148 1.70 -6.23 3.46
C ALA A 148 1.21 -7.31 2.49
N LEU A 149 2.15 -8.05 1.89
CA LEU A 149 1.82 -9.19 1.02
C LEU A 149 1.07 -10.28 1.78
N LEU A 150 1.46 -10.57 3.03
CA LEU A 150 0.80 -11.56 3.87
C LEU A 150 -0.64 -11.14 4.23
N ASP A 151 -0.84 -9.89 4.61
CA ASP A 151 -2.15 -9.37 4.97
C ASP A 151 -3.08 -9.28 3.75
N ALA A 152 -2.56 -8.85 2.60
CA ALA A 152 -3.26 -8.89 1.33
C ALA A 152 -3.68 -10.33 0.97
N MET A 153 -2.77 -11.30 1.04
CA MET A 153 -3.10 -12.71 0.76
C MET A 153 -4.19 -13.25 1.69
N LYS A 154 -4.13 -12.93 2.99
CA LYS A 154 -5.20 -13.30 3.94
C LYS A 154 -6.52 -12.64 3.59
N ALA A 155 -6.52 -11.36 3.20
CA ALA A 155 -7.71 -10.64 2.79
C ALA A 155 -8.31 -11.25 1.51
N THR A 156 -7.48 -11.51 0.49
CA THR A 156 -7.90 -12.14 -0.76
C THR A 156 -8.50 -13.53 -0.53
N VAL A 157 -7.90 -14.35 0.34
CA VAL A 157 -8.46 -15.68 0.68
C VAL A 157 -9.81 -15.58 1.39
N LYS A 158 -10.03 -14.55 2.21
CA LYS A 158 -11.33 -14.33 2.88
C LYS A 158 -12.40 -13.80 1.93
N ALA A 159 -12.01 -12.97 0.96
CA ALA A 159 -12.93 -12.34 0.01
C ALA A 159 -13.30 -13.27 -1.16
N ARG A 160 -12.36 -14.09 -1.64
CA ARG A 160 -12.57 -14.93 -2.82
C ARG A 160 -13.53 -16.08 -2.55
N LEU A 161 -14.43 -16.33 -3.50
CA LEU A 161 -15.19 -17.57 -3.53
C LEU A 161 -14.26 -18.74 -3.87
N ARG A 162 -14.61 -19.94 -3.38
CA ARG A 162 -13.89 -21.16 -3.76
C ARG A 162 -14.05 -21.37 -5.27
N PRO A 163 -12.95 -21.49 -6.04
CA PRO A 163 -13.03 -21.80 -7.46
C PRO A 163 -13.72 -23.16 -7.66
N GLU A 164 -14.61 -23.24 -8.66
CA GLU A 164 -15.33 -24.48 -9.00
C GLU A 164 -14.45 -25.46 -9.81
N HIS A 165 -13.35 -24.99 -10.39
CA HIS A 165 -12.45 -25.84 -11.16
C HIS A 165 -11.64 -26.79 -10.28
N ASP A 166 -11.65 -28.07 -10.66
CA ASP A 166 -10.85 -29.13 -10.04
C ASP A 166 -9.37 -28.98 -10.42
N MET A 167 -8.50 -28.98 -9.41
CA MET A 167 -7.04 -28.87 -9.57
C MET A 167 -6.49 -29.99 -10.47
N GLN A 168 -7.16 -31.14 -10.50
CA GLN A 168 -6.85 -32.26 -11.40
C GLN A 168 -6.86 -31.88 -12.88
N SER A 169 -7.65 -30.88 -13.29
CA SER A 169 -7.74 -30.44 -14.69
C SER A 169 -6.53 -29.65 -15.18
N CYS A 170 -5.63 -29.23 -14.29
CA CYS A 170 -4.47 -28.39 -14.63
C CYS A 170 -3.13 -29.09 -14.44
N ILE A 171 -3.10 -30.39 -14.11
CA ILE A 171 -1.86 -31.14 -13.84
C ILE A 171 -0.89 -31.01 -15.00
N ASP A 172 -1.37 -31.08 -16.23
CA ASP A 172 -0.55 -30.98 -17.44
C ASP A 172 0.19 -29.64 -17.57
N SER A 173 -0.32 -28.56 -16.97
CA SER A 173 0.37 -27.26 -16.96
C SER A 173 1.57 -27.20 -16.01
N TYR A 174 1.68 -28.16 -15.09
CA TYR A 174 2.76 -28.25 -14.10
C TYR A 174 3.79 -29.34 -14.44
N LEU A 175 3.51 -30.21 -15.41
CA LEU A 175 4.45 -31.26 -15.82
C LEU A 175 5.55 -30.67 -16.71
N GLU A 176 6.80 -30.96 -16.38
CA GLU A 176 7.94 -30.64 -17.23
C GLU A 176 7.89 -31.49 -18.50
N LYS A 177 8.28 -30.90 -19.64
CA LYS A 177 8.35 -31.65 -20.90
C LYS A 177 9.55 -32.59 -20.87
N GLU A 178 9.31 -33.89 -20.96
CA GLU A 178 10.37 -34.87 -21.14
C GLU A 178 11.04 -34.63 -22.51
N GLN A 179 12.36 -34.40 -22.51
CA GLN A 179 13.14 -34.39 -23.74
C GLN A 179 13.15 -35.82 -24.30
N GLU A 180 12.45 -36.05 -25.42
CA GLU A 180 12.60 -37.29 -26.17
C GLU A 180 14.07 -37.41 -26.60
N GLU A 181 14.82 -38.26 -25.90
CA GLU A 181 16.14 -38.69 -26.33
C GLU A 181 15.99 -39.24 -27.75
N ARG A 182 16.56 -38.53 -28.71
CA ARG A 182 16.81 -39.05 -30.06
C ARG A 182 17.85 -40.16 -29.97
N GLU A 183 17.51 -41.29 -29.36
CA GLU A 183 18.05 -42.58 -29.77
C GLU A 183 17.40 -42.95 -31.10
N GLN A 184 17.73 -42.19 -32.15
CA GLN A 184 17.78 -42.72 -33.50
C GLN A 184 18.90 -43.76 -33.52
N ARG A 185 18.57 -44.96 -33.03
CA ARG A 185 18.84 -46.23 -33.66
C ARG A 185 20.06 -46.17 -34.59
N GLY A 186 21.22 -46.46 -34.00
CA GLY A 186 22.26 -47.19 -34.72
C GLY A 186 21.68 -48.50 -35.23
N ARG A 187 21.10 -48.49 -36.43
CA ARG A 187 20.77 -49.67 -37.25
C ARG A 187 20.80 -49.30 -38.73
N THR A 188 22.01 -49.14 -39.23
CA THR A 188 22.40 -49.70 -40.53
C THR A 188 23.93 -49.83 -40.52
N THR A 189 24.39 -50.92 -39.92
CA THR A 189 25.72 -51.48 -40.17
C THR A 189 25.55 -52.57 -41.22
N THR A 190 26.42 -52.50 -42.23
CA THR A 190 26.77 -53.52 -43.24
C THR A 190 25.84 -53.70 -44.42
#